data_AF-A0A6D0I5M8-F1
#
_entry.id   AF-A0A6D0I5M8-F1
#
_cell.length_a   1.000
_cell.length_b   1.000
_cell.length_c   1.000
_cell.angle_alpha   90.00
_cell.angle_beta   90.00
_cell.angle_gamma   90.00
#
_symmetry.space_group_name_H-M   'P 1'
#
loop_
_entity.id
_entity.type
_entity.pdbx_description
1 polymer ?
#
loop_
_entity_poly.entity_id
_entity_poly.type
_entity_poly.pdbx_seq_one_letter_code
_entity_poly.pdbx_strand_id
1 'polypeptide(L)' 'MFLINGYKQESLAVSDRATQFGDGCFTTARVIDGKVSLLSAHIQRLQDACQRLMI' A
#
# COMPACT_ATOMS: atom_id res chain seq x y z
N MET A 1 -4.16 -2.60 -14.18
CA MET A 1 -4.50 -3.73 -13.29
C MET A 1 -3.92 -3.51 -11.92
N PHE A 2 -4.80 -3.33 -10.94
CA PHE A 2 -4.45 -3.20 -9.53
C PHE A 2 -5.12 -4.32 -8.73
N LEU A 3 -4.55 -4.68 -7.58
CA LEU A 3 -5.16 -5.61 -6.64
C LEU A 3 -5.61 -4.82 -5.41
N ILE A 4 -6.92 -4.63 -5.26
CA ILE A 4 -7.53 -3.83 -4.19
C ILE A 4 -8.34 -4.77 -3.31
N ASN A 5 -8.03 -4.82 -2.01
CA ASN A 5 -8.69 -5.69 -1.01
C ASN A 5 -8.81 -7.17 -1.46
N GLY A 6 -7.80 -7.68 -2.19
CA GLY A 6 -7.75 -9.06 -2.69
C GLY A 6 -8.36 -9.30 -4.08
N TYR A 7 -8.94 -8.28 -4.73
CA TYR A 7 -9.61 -8.41 -6.03
C TYR A 7 -8.93 -7.58 -7.12
N LYS A 8 -8.88 -8.11 -8.35
CA LYS A 8 -8.38 -7.38 -9.53
C LYS A 8 -9.38 -6.31 -9.94
N GLN A 9 -8.96 -5.05 -9.93
CA GLN A 9 -9.80 -3.90 -10.25
C GLN A 9 -8.96 -2.81 -10.96
N GLU A 10 -9.63 -1.95 -11.71
CA GLU A 10 -9.03 -0.80 -12.42
C GLU A 10 -9.52 0.54 -11.84
N SER A 11 -10.36 0.51 -10.81
CA SER A 11 -10.95 1.70 -10.20
C SER A 11 -11.11 1.49 -8.70
N LEU A 12 -11.09 2.59 -7.96
CA LEU A 12 -11.36 2.65 -6.52
C LEU A 12 -12.58 3.54 -6.30
N ALA A 13 -13.33 3.32 -5.22
CA ALA A 13 -14.43 4.21 -4.85
C ALA A 13 -13.92 5.65 -4.66
N VAL A 14 -14.59 6.63 -5.26
CA VAL A 14 -14.19 8.05 -5.17
C VAL A 14 -14.22 8.53 -3.72
N SER A 15 -15.12 7.99 -2.89
CA SER A 15 -15.23 8.32 -1.47
C SER A 15 -14.11 7.77 -0.58
N ASP A 16 -13.17 6.98 -1.12
CA ASP A 16 -12.00 6.51 -0.37
C ASP A 16 -11.15 7.70 0.10
N ARG A 17 -10.70 7.66 1.37
CA ARG A 17 -9.99 8.79 1.99
C ARG A 17 -8.59 9.02 1.38
N ALA A 18 -7.99 8.03 0.73
CA ALA A 18 -6.78 8.24 -0.07
C ALA A 18 -7.07 9.18 -1.26
N THR A 19 -8.23 9.04 -1.90
CA THR A 19 -8.67 9.94 -3.00
C THR A 19 -9.01 11.32 -2.48
N GLN A 20 -9.72 11.40 -1.34
CA GLN A 20 -10.21 12.67 -0.81
C GLN A 20 -9.13 13.52 -0.15
N PHE A 21 -8.24 12.89 0.62
CA PHE A 21 -7.34 13.59 1.54
C PHE A 21 -5.87 13.13 1.44
N GLY A 22 -5.57 12.12 0.62
CA GLY A 22 -4.29 11.44 0.69
C GLY A 22 -4.04 10.76 2.03
N ASP A 23 -5.12 10.36 2.74
CA ASP A 23 -5.05 9.80 4.08
C ASP A 23 -4.65 8.32 4.04
N GLY A 24 -3.34 8.10 4.04
CA GLY A 24 -2.74 6.78 4.02
C GLY A 24 -1.23 6.86 3.81
N CYS A 25 -0.62 5.71 3.57
CA CYS A 25 0.81 5.62 3.26
C CYS A 25 1.05 4.59 2.16
N PHE A 26 2.26 4.59 1.58
CA PHE A 26 2.63 3.61 0.56
C PHE A 26 4.10 3.22 0.65
N THR A 27 4.46 2.18 -0.08
CA THR A 27 5.86 1.81 -0.31
C THR A 27 6.07 1.30 -1.73
N THR A 28 7.25 1.53 -2.28
CA THR A 28 7.67 1.02 -3.60
C THR A 28 8.87 0.11 -3.43
N ALA A 29 8.72 -1.18 -3.74
CA ALA A 29 9.75 -2.19 -3.55
C ALA A 29 10.38 -2.64 -4.87
N ARG A 30 11.66 -3.01 -4.83
CA ARG A 30 12.35 -3.61 -5.98
C ARG A 30 12.05 -5.10 -6.06
N VAL A 31 11.72 -5.60 -7.25
CA VAL A 31 11.58 -7.04 -7.53
C VAL A 31 12.76 -7.51 -8.37
N ILE A 32 13.40 -8.61 -7.96
CA ILE A 32 14.50 -9.27 -8.67
C ILE A 32 14.25 -10.76 -8.61
N ASP A 33 14.28 -11.45 -9.75
CA ASP A 33 14.10 -12.90 -9.85
C ASP A 33 12.86 -13.43 -9.10
N GLY A 34 11.75 -12.71 -9.23
CA GLY A 34 10.47 -13.04 -8.59
C GLY A 34 10.41 -12.79 -7.08
N LYS A 35 11.46 -12.21 -6.48
CA LYS A 35 11.50 -11.90 -5.04
C LYS A 35 11.45 -10.40 -4.78
N VAL A 36 10.70 -10.01 -3.75
CA VAL A 36 10.68 -8.64 -3.25
C VAL A 36 11.92 -8.40 -2.40
N SER A 37 12.78 -7.48 -2.84
CA SER A 37 13.97 -7.07 -2.08
C SER A 37 13.54 -6.38 -0.78
N LEU A 38 14.16 -6.75 0.34
CA LEU A 38 13.90 -6.17 1.67
C LEU A 38 12.43 -6.25 2.12
N LEU A 39 11.71 -7.32 1.78
CA LEU A 39 10.28 -7.48 2.07
C LEU A 39 9.90 -7.13 3.51
N SER A 40 10.63 -7.63 4.51
CA SER A 40 10.35 -7.35 5.92
C SER A 40 10.42 -5.86 6.25
N ALA A 41 11.40 -5.13 5.71
CA ALA A 41 11.52 -3.69 5.90
C ALA A 41 10.39 -2.92 5.20
N HIS A 42 9.91 -3.41 4.05
CA HIS A 42 8.73 -2.85 3.38
C HIS A 42 7.46 -3.00 4.22
N ILE A 43 7.24 -4.15 4.83
CA ILE A 43 6.11 -4.38 5.74
C ILE A 43 6.25 -3.52 7.01
N GLN A 44 7.44 -3.50 7.62
CA GLN A 44 7.70 -2.73 8.84
C GLN A 44 7.37 -1.25 8.65
N ARG A 45 7.86 -0.61 7.57
CA ARG A 45 7.59 0.82 7.36
C ARG A 45 6.11 1.14 7.14
N LEU A 46 5.33 0.20 6.60
CA LEU A 46 3.89 0.36 6.43
C LEU A 46 3.19 0.24 7.78
N GLN A 47 3.56 -0.75 8.61
CA GLN A 47 3.04 -0.90 9.98
C GLN A 47 3.33 0.36 10.82
N ASP A 48 4.56 0.86 10.78
CA ASP A 48 4.96 2.06 11.51
C ASP A 48 4.17 3.30 11.05
N ALA A 49 3.94 3.44 9.74
CA ALA A 49 3.17 4.54 9.18
C ALA A 49 1.68 4.45 9.56
N CYS A 50 1.05 3.27 9.46
CA CYS A 50 -0.32 3.05 9.93
C CYS A 50 -0.46 3.36 11.42
N GLN A 51 0.47 2.90 12.26
CA GLN A 51 0.47 3.21 13.69
C GLN A 51 0.51 4.73 13.96
N ARG A 52 1.36 5.47 13.23
CA ARG A 52 1.50 6.92 13.40
C ARG A 52 0.32 7.72 12.85
N LEU A 53 -0.34 7.21 11.82
CA LEU A 53 -1.53 7.80 11.21
C LEU A 53 -2.85 7.34 11.85
N MET A 54 -2.78 6.36 12.77
CA MET A 54 -3.94 5.81 13.50
C MET A 54 -4.93 5.07 12.57
N ILE A 55 -4.40 4.27 11.63
CA ILE A 55 -5.16 3.47 10.64
C ILE A 55 -5.05 1.97 10.96
#